data_AF-A0A243RCH4-F1
#
_entry.id   AF-A0A243RCH4-F1
#
_cell.length_a   1.000
_cell.length_b   1.000
_cell.length_c   1.000
_cell.angle_alpha   90.00
_cell.angle_beta   90.00
_cell.angle_gamma   90.00
#
_symmetry.space_group_name_H-M   'P 1'
#
loop_
_entity.id
_entity.type
_entity.pdbx_description
1 polymer ?
#
loop_
_entity_poly.entity_id
_entity_poly.type
_entity_poly.pdbx_seq_one_letter_code
_entity_poly.pdbx_strand_id
1 'polypeptide(L)'
;MNYGRMRFVTGFLAIPVALYVIYVIAPYAQAFYIAFTDWRGVNANPRLVGLENFQRLFDDNVFWKAVGHNLILLILMPLLTIGIALFFAFLLNAGGR
;
A
#
# COMPACT_ATOMS: atom_id res chain seq x y z
N MET A 1 1.92 33.86 -22.26
CA MET A 1 1.40 34.24 -20.92
C MET A 1 1.08 33.00 -20.05
N ASN A 2 2.06 32.13 -19.74
CA ASN A 2 1.82 30.90 -18.95
C ASN A 2 2.57 30.85 -17.59
N TYR A 3 3.47 31.80 -17.31
CA TYR A 3 4.33 31.78 -16.12
C TYR A 3 3.59 32.02 -14.80
N GLY A 4 2.51 32.82 -14.79
CA GLY A 4 1.72 33.07 -13.57
C GLY A 4 0.97 31.83 -13.07
N ARG A 5 0.43 31.04 -14.00
CA ARG A 5 -0.33 29.82 -13.70
C ARG A 5 0.56 28.73 -13.07
N MET A 6 1.76 28.53 -13.63
CA MET A 6 2.69 27.51 -13.15
C MET A 6 3.20 27.81 -11.73
N ARG A 7 3.50 29.08 -11.43
CA ARG A 7 3.93 29.52 -10.09
C ARG A 7 2.82 29.36 -9.05
N PHE A 8 1.58 29.67 -9.43
CA PHE A 8 0.42 29.49 -8.56
C PHE A 8 0.15 28.01 -8.27
N VAL A 9 0.14 27.15 -9.30
CA VAL A 9 -0.06 25.70 -9.15
C VAL A 9 1.04 25.07 -8.31
N THR A 10 2.31 25.44 -8.57
CA THR A 10 3.45 24.90 -7.80
C THR A 10 3.38 25.34 -6.34
N GLY A 11 3.07 26.61 -6.06
CA GLY A 11 2.93 27.12 -4.69
C GLY A 11 1.77 26.46 -3.94
N PHE A 12 0.63 26.24 -4.60
CA PHE A 12 -0.53 25.58 -4.02
C PHE A 12 -0.29 24.09 -3.73
N LEU A 13 0.40 23.39 -4.64
CA LEU A 13 0.71 21.96 -4.48
C LEU A 13 1.93 21.68 -3.60
N ALA A 14 2.80 22.66 -3.36
CA ALA A 14 4.02 22.47 -2.59
C ALA A 14 3.75 21.86 -1.19
N ILE A 15 2.77 22.41 -0.45
CA ILE A 15 2.43 21.93 0.90
C ILE A 15 1.80 20.52 0.86
N PRO A 16 0.73 20.25 0.08
CA PRO A 16 0.18 18.90 -0.02
C PRO A 16 1.19 17.84 -0.46
N VAL A 17 2.06 18.16 -1.42
CA VAL A 17 3.09 17.24 -1.91
C VAL A 17 4.14 17.00 -0.83
N ALA A 18 4.59 18.04 -0.12
CA ALA A 18 5.53 17.87 0.98
C ALA A 18 4.95 16.96 2.07
N LEU A 19 3.69 17.17 2.46
CA LEU A 19 2.99 16.30 3.42
C LEU A 19 2.91 14.86 2.91
N TYR A 20 2.54 14.66 1.64
CA TYR A 20 2.49 13.33 1.05
C TYR A 20 3.86 12.64 1.05
N VAL A 21 4.93 13.37 0.72
CA VAL A 21 6.30 12.82 0.74
C VAL A 21 6.70 12.43 2.15
N ILE A 22 6.45 13.30 3.15
CA ILE A 22 6.87 13.06 4.54
C ILE A 22 6.07 11.93 5.19
N TYR A 23 4.76 11.91 5.01
CA TYR A 23 3.88 11.00 5.75
C TYR A 23 3.50 9.73 4.99
N VAL A 24 3.74 9.68 3.67
CA VAL A 24 3.43 8.51 2.85
C VAL A 24 4.71 7.93 2.26
N ILE A 25 5.47 8.71 1.49
CA ILE A 25 6.64 8.16 0.77
C ILE A 25 7.80 7.81 1.70
N ALA A 26 8.12 8.69 2.67
CA ALA A 26 9.22 8.46 3.59
C ALA A 26 9.06 7.18 4.44
N PRO A 27 7.91 6.87 5.06
CA PRO A 27 7.76 5.61 5.79
C PRO A 27 7.85 4.37 4.88
N TYR A 28 7.38 4.43 3.62
CA TYR A 28 7.61 3.34 2.67
C TYR A 28 9.09 3.17 2.37
N ALA A 29 9.82 4.25 2.09
CA ALA A 29 11.26 4.19 1.87
C ALA A 29 12.01 3.64 3.10
N GLN A 30 11.59 4.02 4.30
CA GLN A 30 12.12 3.49 5.54
C GLN A 30 11.84 1.98 5.68
N ALA A 31 10.63 1.52 5.37
CA ALA A 31 10.28 0.11 5.39
C ALA A 31 11.14 -0.71 4.40
N PHE A 32 11.38 -0.17 3.20
CA PHE A 32 12.33 -0.78 2.26
C PHE A 32 13.73 -0.88 2.84
N TYR A 33 14.27 0.21 3.42
CA TYR A 33 15.58 0.18 4.06
C TYR A 33 15.64 -0.87 5.19
N ILE A 34 14.64 -0.87 6.07
CA ILE A 34 14.52 -1.82 7.19
C ILE A 34 14.52 -3.27 6.69
N ALA A 35 13.90 -3.58 5.56
CA ALA A 35 13.85 -4.92 5.01
C ALA A 35 15.24 -5.51 4.72
N PHE A 36 16.26 -4.66 4.51
CA PHE A 36 17.66 -5.07 4.34
C PHE A 36 18.47 -5.08 5.65
N THR A 37 17.82 -4.91 6.80
CA THR A 37 18.47 -4.83 8.12
C THR A 37 17.95 -5.91 9.10
N ASP A 38 18.69 -6.18 10.18
CA ASP A 38 18.26 -7.07 11.26
C ASP A 38 17.35 -6.40 12.32
N TRP A 39 16.65 -5.33 11.94
CA TRP A 39 15.87 -4.53 12.89
C TRP A 39 14.63 -5.26 13.42
N ARG A 40 14.60 -5.51 14.73
CA ARG A 40 13.46 -6.10 15.45
C ARG A 40 12.58 -5.06 16.15
N GLY A 41 12.67 -3.79 15.76
CA GLY A 41 11.86 -2.69 16.32
C GLY A 41 12.36 -2.09 17.65
N VAL A 42 13.30 -2.75 18.34
CA VAL A 42 13.83 -2.31 19.65
C VAL A 42 15.27 -1.81 19.62
N ASN A 43 16.04 -2.20 18.61
CA ASN A 43 17.46 -1.82 18.50
C ASN A 43 17.60 -0.43 17.88
N ALA A 44 18.34 0.47 18.52
CA ALA A 44 18.59 1.81 18.00
C ALA A 44 19.50 1.82 16.76
N ASN A 45 20.39 0.82 16.62
CA ASN A 45 21.32 0.68 15.51
C ASN A 45 21.19 -0.71 14.86
N PRO A 46 20.23 -0.89 13.94
CA PRO A 46 20.12 -2.14 13.19
C PRO A 46 21.30 -2.31 12.24
N ARG A 47 21.77 -3.55 12.09
CA ARG A 47 22.85 -3.90 11.16
C ARG A 47 22.26 -4.21 9.79
N LEU A 48 22.99 -3.83 8.75
CA LEU A 48 22.60 -4.12 7.37
C LEU A 48 22.98 -5.57 7.04
N VAL A 49 21.98 -6.40 6.75
CA VAL A 49 22.12 -7.84 6.43
C VAL A 49 21.88 -8.14 4.95
N GLY A 50 21.61 -7.11 4.14
CA GLY A 50 21.39 -7.26 2.71
C GLY A 50 20.15 -8.10 2.42
N LEU A 51 20.30 -9.17 1.64
CA LEU A 51 19.18 -10.01 1.18
C LEU A 51 18.83 -11.18 2.10
N GLU A 52 19.50 -11.32 3.24
CA GLU A 52 19.32 -12.48 4.12
C GLU A 52 17.87 -12.64 4.61
N ASN A 53 17.18 -11.54 4.90
CA ASN A 53 15.76 -11.58 5.29
C ASN A 53 14.87 -12.15 4.18
N PHE A 54 15.14 -11.82 2.93
CA PHE A 54 14.37 -12.31 1.78
C PHE A 54 14.61 -13.81 1.55
N GLN A 55 15.85 -14.28 1.72
CA GLN A 55 16.16 -15.71 1.64
C GLN A 55 15.42 -16.50 2.73
N ARG A 56 15.50 -16.04 3.98
CA ARG A 56 14.76 -16.65 5.11
C ARG A 56 13.25 -16.68 4.85
N LEU A 57 12.69 -15.62 4.28
CA LEU A 57 11.27 -15.52 3.98
C LEU A 57 10.85 -16.48 2.86
N PHE A 58 11.73 -16.68 1.87
CA PHE A 58 11.47 -17.57 0.74
C PHE A 58 11.34 -19.04 1.17
N ASP A 59 12.10 -19.46 2.18
CA ASP A 59 12.03 -20.81 2.75
C ASP A 59 10.97 -20.96 3.86
N ASP A 60 10.26 -19.90 4.22
CA ASP A 60 9.27 -19.90 5.31
C ASP A 60 7.87 -20.34 4.82
N ASN A 61 7.47 -21.54 5.22
CA ASN A 61 6.14 -22.08 4.90
C ASN A 61 4.99 -21.26 5.53
N VAL A 62 5.19 -20.64 6.69
CA VAL A 62 4.17 -19.79 7.32
C VAL A 62 3.97 -18.53 6.49
N PHE A 63 5.04 -17.95 5.96
CA PHE A 63 4.96 -16.82 5.03
C PHE A 63 4.13 -17.17 3.79
N TRP A 64 4.44 -18.28 3.10
CA TRP A 64 3.70 -18.68 1.91
C TRP A 64 2.23 -19.00 2.18
N LYS A 65 1.92 -19.61 3.33
CA LYS A 65 0.53 -19.77 3.76
C LYS A 65 -0.15 -18.41 3.95
N ALA A 66 0.50 -17.46 4.62
CA ALA A 66 -0.06 -16.13 4.82
C ALA A 66 -0.29 -15.39 3.49
N VAL A 67 0.66 -15.48 2.55
CA VAL A 67 0.51 -14.93 1.19
C VAL A 67 -0.68 -15.56 0.46
N GLY A 68 -0.82 -16.89 0.52
CA GLY A 68 -1.95 -17.60 -0.08
C GLY A 68 -3.31 -17.16 0.48
N HIS A 69 -3.44 -17.06 1.80
CA HIS A 69 -4.67 -16.54 2.43
C HIS A 69 -4.96 -15.10 2.00
N ASN A 70 -3.95 -14.23 1.97
CA ASN A 70 -4.12 -12.84 1.51
C ASN A 70 -4.55 -12.78 0.05
N LEU A 71 -4.00 -13.62 -0.82
CA LEU A 71 -4.39 -13.68 -2.23
C LEU A 71 -5.83 -14.14 -2.41
N ILE A 72 -6.27 -15.14 -1.63
CA ILE A 72 -7.67 -15.58 -1.62
C ILE A 72 -8.58 -14.42 -1.21
N LEU A 73 -8.25 -13.72 -0.13
CA LEU A 73 -9.02 -12.56 0.34
C LEU A 73 -9.04 -11.43 -0.68
N LEU A 74 -7.89 -11.12 -1.30
CA LEU A 74 -7.73 -10.07 -2.30
C LEU A 74 -8.66 -10.25 -3.50
N ILE A 75 -8.93 -11.49 -3.91
CA ILE A 75 -9.79 -11.80 -5.07
C ILE A 75 -11.24 -12.00 -4.63
N LEU A 76 -11.45 -12.81 -3.60
CA LEU A 76 -12.79 -13.23 -3.18
C LEU A 76 -13.59 -12.07 -2.58
N MET A 77 -12.95 -11.21 -1.78
CA MET A 77 -13.65 -10.11 -1.12
C MET A 77 -14.23 -9.12 -2.14
N PRO A 78 -13.46 -8.53 -3.07
CA PRO A 78 -14.02 -7.61 -4.06
C PRO A 78 -15.07 -8.27 -4.95
N LEU A 79 -14.87 -9.53 -5.35
CA LEU A 79 -15.82 -10.25 -6.19
C LEU A 79 -17.18 -10.39 -5.50
N LEU A 80 -17.18 -10.80 -4.23
CA LEU A 80 -18.40 -10.90 -3.42
C LEU A 80 -19.02 -9.53 -3.18
N THR A 81 -18.23 -8.52 -2.79
CA THR A 81 -18.73 -7.17 -2.53
C THR A 81 -19.36 -6.55 -3.78
N ILE A 82 -18.67 -6.62 -4.93
CA ILE A 82 -19.18 -6.12 -6.21
C ILE A 82 -20.40 -6.93 -6.66
N GLY A 83 -20.36 -8.26 -6.55
CA GLY A 83 -21.48 -9.13 -6.91
C GLY A 83 -22.75 -8.80 -6.12
N ILE A 84 -22.62 -8.63 -4.80
CA ILE A 84 -23.72 -8.24 -3.91
C ILE A 84 -24.20 -6.82 -4.24
N ALA A 85 -23.28 -5.87 -4.44
CA ALA A 85 -23.64 -4.50 -4.80
C ALA A 85 -24.43 -4.43 -6.12
N LEU A 86 -24.00 -5.18 -7.14
CA LEU A 86 -24.68 -5.27 -8.43
C LEU A 86 -26.03 -5.97 -8.32
N PHE A 87 -26.14 -7.02 -7.50
CA PHE A 87 -27.41 -7.70 -7.23
C PHE A 87 -28.44 -6.72 -6.65
N PHE A 88 -28.06 -5.94 -5.63
CA PHE A 88 -28.96 -4.92 -5.07
C PHE A 88 -29.23 -3.77 -6.05
N ALA A 89 -28.23 -3.31 -6.80
CA ALA A 89 -28.42 -2.29 -7.82
C ALA A 89 -29.43 -2.73 -8.89
N PHE A 90 -29.38 -4.00 -9.32
CA PHE A 90 -30.35 -4.58 -10.25
C PHE A 90 -31.75 -4.61 -9.67
N LEU A 91 -31.93 -5.08 -8.43
CA LEU A 91 -33.25 -5.12 -7.77
C LEU A 91 -33.88 -3.72 -7.66
N LEU A 92 -33.10 -2.71 -7.28
CA LEU A 92 -33.57 -1.33 -7.20
C LEU A 92 -33.96 -0.76 -8.58
N ASN A 93 -33.16 -1.05 -9.60
CA ASN A 93 -33.44 -0.59 -10.96
C ASN A 93 -34.66 -1.30 -11.59
N ALA A 94 -34.84 -2.59 -11.30
CA ALA A 94 -35.95 -3.38 -11.82
C ALA A 94 -37.27 -3.12 -11.09
N GLY A 95 -37.23 -2.87 -9.77
CA GLY A 95 -38.41 -2.58 -8.94
C GLY A 95 -38.78 -1.10 -8.84
N GLY A 96 -37.94 -0.19 -9.37
CA GLY A 96 -38.17 1.27 -9.38
C GLY A 96 -39.00 1.78 -10.56
N ARG A 97 -39.79 0.91 -11.20
CA ARG A 97 -40.88 1.31 -12.11
C ARG A 97 -42.19 1.39 -11.35
#